data_AF-A0A842NUC4-F1
#
_entry.id   AF-A0A842NUC4-F1
#
_cell.length_a   1.000
_cell.length_b   1.000
_cell.length_c   1.000
_cell.angle_alpha   90.00
_cell.angle_beta   90.00
_cell.angle_gamma   90.00
#
_symmetry.space_group_name_H-M   'P 1'
#
loop_
_entity.id
_entity.type
_entity.pdbx_description
1 polymer ?
#
loop_
_entity_poly.entity_id
_entity_poly.type
_entity_poly.pdbx_seq_one_letter_code
_entity_poly.pdbx_strand_id
1 'polypeptide(L)'
;MTVHKQKIRGLLIVLFILMIGGSGCIWGQKAVVVGAAPTCEEVLSTGLQGFSDNELTLFLDNSLAEDRKSECWIPIMEAFLNENREIPHRHLAEAVKTFNKRRYEALFHKAVYRYLSDVAKGKATYTPEDRLLLESYCSFLINSAGSAHDKNLGQAQVLCRKLDKELYRKFFQ
;
A
#
# COMPACT_ATOMS: atom_id res chain seq x y z
N MET A 1 -53.30 26.26 72.41
CA MET A 1 -53.51 27.22 71.30
C MET A 1 -52.20 27.38 70.54
N THR A 2 -52.29 27.22 69.22
CA THR A 2 -51.42 27.79 68.17
C THR A 2 -49.94 27.37 68.02
N VAL A 3 -49.71 26.85 66.81
CA VAL A 3 -48.54 26.95 65.92
C VAL A 3 -47.37 25.98 66.14
N HIS A 4 -47.47 24.88 65.40
CA HIS A 4 -46.42 23.89 65.17
C HIS A 4 -45.45 24.37 64.07
N LYS A 5 -44.17 24.14 64.33
CA LYS A 5 -42.99 24.44 63.51
C LYS A 5 -42.91 23.61 62.22
N GLN A 6 -42.31 24.24 61.20
CA GLN A 6 -41.38 23.71 60.17
C GLN A 6 -41.50 22.24 59.72
N LYS A 7 -41.57 22.02 58.40
CA LYS A 7 -40.61 21.18 57.64
C LYS A 7 -40.87 21.21 56.12
N ILE A 8 -39.84 21.70 55.41
CA ILE A 8 -39.27 21.23 54.14
C ILE A 8 -39.99 20.04 53.49
N ARG A 9 -40.44 20.22 52.23
CA ARG A 9 -40.41 19.21 51.14
C ARG A 9 -41.01 19.82 49.87
N GLY A 10 -40.16 20.43 49.05
CA GLY A 10 -40.48 20.86 47.68
C GLY A 10 -39.54 20.16 46.70
N LEU A 11 -39.56 18.84 46.69
CA LEU A 11 -38.83 17.99 45.75
C LEU A 11 -39.72 17.79 44.51
N LEU A 12 -39.62 18.67 43.52
CA LEU A 12 -40.34 18.52 42.24
C LEU A 12 -39.69 19.35 41.12
N ILE A 13 -38.37 19.22 40.94
CA ILE A 13 -37.64 19.73 39.76
C ILE A 13 -36.55 18.71 39.38
N VAL A 14 -36.93 17.49 39.00
CA VAL A 14 -36.06 16.55 38.25
C VAL A 14 -36.95 15.60 37.46
N LEU A 15 -37.49 16.05 36.32
CA LEU A 15 -38.04 15.16 35.27
C LEU A 15 -38.36 15.93 33.98
N PHE A 16 -37.49 16.86 33.61
CA PHE A 16 -37.38 17.42 32.26
C PHE A 16 -35.93 17.25 31.86
N ILE A 17 -35.67 16.72 30.65
CA ILE A 17 -34.39 16.25 30.10
C ILE A 17 -34.25 14.72 30.18
N LEU A 18 -34.87 14.02 29.23
CA LEU A 18 -34.31 12.84 28.54
C LEU A 18 -35.36 12.25 27.59
N MET A 19 -35.73 13.01 26.56
CA MET A 19 -36.37 12.46 25.36
C MET A 19 -35.99 13.35 24.15
N ILE A 20 -34.70 13.36 23.81
CA ILE A 20 -34.27 13.70 22.45
C ILE A 20 -34.21 12.38 21.70
N GLY A 21 -35.38 11.97 21.21
CA GLY A 21 -35.48 11.07 20.07
C GLY A 21 -35.26 11.89 18.81
N GLY A 22 -34.39 11.42 17.92
CA GLY A 22 -34.10 12.11 16.66
C GLY A 22 -32.98 11.47 15.87
N SER A 23 -33.31 10.35 15.22
CA SER A 23 -32.86 10.04 13.85
C SER A 23 -31.35 9.91 13.62
N GLY A 24 -30.76 8.81 14.09
CA GLY A 24 -29.52 8.31 13.51
C GLY A 24 -29.76 7.93 12.04
N CYS A 25 -29.17 8.68 11.11
CA CYS A 25 -29.04 8.29 9.71
C CYS A 25 -28.15 7.04 9.62
N ILE A 26 -28.71 5.85 9.79
CA ILE A 26 -28.10 4.60 9.29
C ILE A 26 -28.40 4.55 7.80
N TRP A 27 -27.75 5.45 7.06
CA TRP A 27 -27.82 5.46 5.61
C TRP A 27 -26.88 4.37 5.10
N GLY A 28 -27.47 3.20 4.85
CA GLY A 28 -26.92 2.05 4.13
C GLY A 28 -25.41 2.02 3.91
N GLN A 29 -24.63 1.68 4.94
CA GLN A 29 -23.42 0.92 4.67
C GLN A 29 -23.89 -0.43 4.11
N LYS A 30 -23.90 -0.56 2.78
CA LYS A 30 -23.77 -1.88 2.17
C LYS A 30 -22.52 -2.47 2.82
N ALA A 31 -22.70 -3.43 3.72
CA ALA A 31 -21.62 -4.25 4.17
C ALA A 31 -21.00 -4.83 2.89
N VAL A 32 -19.84 -4.32 2.52
CA VAL A 32 -18.99 -5.02 1.56
C VAL A 32 -18.71 -6.32 2.29
N VAL A 33 -19.33 -7.40 1.80
CA VAL A 33 -18.94 -8.74 2.21
C VAL A 33 -17.49 -8.84 1.74
N VAL A 34 -16.56 -8.54 2.65
CA VAL A 34 -15.15 -8.79 2.42
C VAL A 34 -15.09 -10.31 2.41
N GLY A 35 -15.11 -10.88 1.21
CA GLY A 35 -14.82 -12.30 1.02
C GLY A 35 -13.53 -12.60 1.77
N ALA A 36 -13.46 -13.77 2.40
CA ALA A 36 -12.22 -14.23 3.01
C ALA A 36 -11.10 -14.13 1.96
N ALA A 37 -9.93 -13.64 2.36
CA ALA A 37 -8.78 -13.60 1.46
C ALA A 37 -8.53 -15.03 0.94
N PRO A 38 -8.17 -15.20 -0.34
CA PRO A 38 -7.81 -16.51 -0.84
C PRO A 38 -6.58 -17.02 -0.07
N THR A 39 -6.47 -18.32 0.10
CA THR A 39 -5.33 -19.00 0.71
C THR A 39 -4.15 -19.07 -0.25
N CYS A 40 -2.96 -19.36 0.28
CA CYS A 40 -1.77 -19.52 -0.55
C CYS A 40 -1.95 -20.57 -1.66
N GLU A 41 -2.50 -21.72 -1.26
CA GLU A 41 -2.70 -22.88 -2.10
C GLU A 41 -3.73 -22.58 -3.21
N GLU A 42 -4.78 -21.83 -2.90
CA GLU A 42 -5.78 -21.37 -3.87
C GLU A 42 -5.16 -20.42 -4.90
N VAL A 43 -4.37 -19.43 -4.47
CA VAL A 43 -3.74 -18.48 -5.40
C VAL A 43 -2.69 -19.16 -6.27
N LEU A 44 -1.88 -20.06 -5.71
CA LEU A 44 -0.85 -20.79 -6.46
C LEU A 44 -1.44 -21.79 -7.47
N SER A 45 -2.58 -22.41 -7.16
CA SER A 45 -3.24 -23.37 -8.05
C SER A 45 -4.10 -22.72 -9.12
N THR A 46 -4.88 -21.70 -8.76
CA THR A 46 -5.83 -21.02 -9.67
C THR A 46 -5.14 -19.92 -10.48
N GLY A 47 -4.05 -19.37 -9.98
CA GLY A 47 -3.37 -18.20 -10.54
C GLY A 47 -4.12 -16.90 -10.26
N LEU A 48 -3.47 -15.76 -10.54
CA LEU A 48 -3.99 -14.43 -10.19
C LEU A 48 -5.28 -14.07 -10.93
N GLN A 49 -5.52 -14.66 -12.10
CA GLN A 49 -6.68 -14.37 -12.94
C GLN A 49 -8.00 -14.89 -12.34
N GLY A 50 -7.92 -15.83 -11.39
CA GLY A 50 -9.09 -16.34 -10.66
C GLY A 50 -9.64 -15.40 -9.59
N PHE A 51 -8.95 -14.30 -9.29
CA PHE A 51 -9.26 -13.44 -8.15
C PHE A 51 -9.33 -11.96 -8.53
N SER A 52 -10.22 -11.24 -7.87
CA SER A 52 -10.32 -9.78 -7.99
C SER A 52 -9.11 -9.08 -7.34
N ASP A 53 -8.84 -7.84 -7.75
CA ASP A 53 -7.74 -7.05 -7.19
C ASP A 53 -7.89 -6.78 -5.68
N ASN A 54 -9.12 -6.73 -5.17
CA ASN A 54 -9.39 -6.57 -3.74
C ASN A 54 -9.04 -7.83 -2.94
N GLU A 55 -9.44 -9.01 -3.42
CA GLU A 55 -9.10 -10.30 -2.79
C GLU A 55 -7.59 -10.51 -2.77
N LEU A 56 -6.95 -10.21 -3.90
CA LEU A 56 -5.51 -10.28 -4.08
C LEU A 56 -4.74 -9.28 -3.19
N THR A 57 -5.28 -8.08 -2.99
CA THR A 57 -4.72 -7.10 -2.05
C THR A 57 -4.79 -7.61 -0.62
N LEU A 58 -5.95 -8.13 -0.20
CA LEU A 58 -6.14 -8.69 1.14
C LEU A 58 -5.21 -9.91 1.36
N PHE A 59 -5.03 -10.74 0.33
CA PHE A 59 -4.06 -11.83 0.35
C PHE A 59 -2.63 -11.33 0.55
N LEU A 60 -2.18 -10.32 -0.19
CA LEU A 60 -0.82 -9.78 -0.03
C LEU A 60 -0.60 -9.25 1.38
N ASP A 61 -1.61 -8.62 1.99
CA ASP A 61 -1.56 -8.14 3.37
C ASP A 61 -1.40 -9.29 4.36
N ASN A 62 -2.21 -10.34 4.23
CA ASN A 62 -2.17 -11.50 5.12
C ASN A 62 -0.86 -12.28 4.96
N SER A 63 -0.45 -12.56 3.73
CA SER A 63 0.76 -13.34 3.43
C SER A 63 2.05 -12.64 3.83
N LEU A 64 2.05 -11.31 3.97
CA LEU A 64 3.20 -10.57 4.49
C LEU A 64 3.30 -10.65 6.03
N ALA A 65 2.17 -10.79 6.72
CA ALA A 65 2.11 -10.94 8.18
C ALA A 65 2.44 -12.36 8.65
N GLU A 66 2.25 -13.36 7.78
CA GLU A 66 2.59 -14.76 8.07
C GLU A 66 4.08 -15.05 7.88
N ASP A 67 4.62 -16.01 8.65
CA ASP A 67 6.02 -16.48 8.53
C ASP A 67 6.27 -17.34 7.26
N ARG A 68 5.36 -17.25 6.27
CA ARG A 68 5.37 -18.01 5.00
C ARG A 68 5.74 -17.15 3.79
N LYS A 69 6.51 -16.08 4.02
CA LYS A 69 6.88 -15.12 2.98
C LYS A 69 7.61 -15.77 1.79
N SER A 70 8.52 -16.71 2.04
CA SER A 70 9.29 -17.37 0.97
C SER A 70 8.45 -18.34 0.14
N GLU A 71 7.53 -19.04 0.77
CA GLU A 71 6.70 -20.08 0.16
C GLU A 71 5.51 -19.50 -0.58
N CYS A 72 5.00 -18.36 -0.08
CA CYS A 72 3.74 -17.81 -0.53
C CYS A 72 3.87 -16.43 -1.14
N TRP A 73 4.35 -15.46 -0.36
CA TRP A 73 4.36 -14.07 -0.79
C TRP A 73 5.30 -13.84 -1.98
N ILE A 74 6.50 -14.43 -1.97
CA ILE A 74 7.49 -14.27 -3.06
C ILE A 74 6.97 -14.75 -4.42
N PRO A 75 6.53 -16.02 -4.58
CA PRO A 75 6.09 -16.50 -5.90
C PRO A 75 4.86 -15.75 -6.40
N ILE A 76 3.96 -15.36 -5.50
CA ILE A 76 2.79 -14.57 -5.87
C ILE A 76 3.19 -13.14 -6.26
N MET A 77 4.02 -12.46 -5.49
CA MET A 77 4.48 -11.12 -5.83
C MET A 77 5.25 -11.09 -7.16
N GLU A 78 6.02 -12.15 -7.46
CA GLU A 78 6.61 -12.34 -8.79
C GLU A 78 5.54 -12.40 -9.90
N ALA A 79 4.48 -13.18 -9.72
CA ALA A 79 3.37 -13.23 -10.69
C ALA A 79 2.71 -11.86 -10.88
N PHE A 80 2.48 -11.11 -9.80
CA PHE A 80 1.91 -9.76 -9.88
C PHE A 80 2.80 -8.79 -10.67
N LEU A 81 4.12 -8.84 -10.48
CA LEU A 81 5.09 -8.04 -11.22
C LEU A 81 5.15 -8.42 -12.70
N ASN A 82 5.04 -9.72 -13.00
CA ASN A 82 5.10 -10.24 -14.36
C ASN A 82 3.83 -9.97 -15.17
N GLU A 83 2.66 -10.10 -14.54
CA GLU A 83 1.35 -9.86 -15.16
C GLU A 83 0.93 -8.38 -15.15
N ASN A 84 1.77 -7.50 -14.58
CA ASN A 84 1.49 -6.07 -14.48
C ASN A 84 0.14 -5.75 -13.79
N ARG A 85 -0.28 -6.59 -12.83
CA ARG A 85 -1.47 -6.38 -11.99
C ARG A 85 -1.26 -5.19 -11.06
N GLU A 86 -2.33 -4.55 -10.59
CA GLU A 86 -2.20 -3.48 -9.59
C GLU A 86 -1.63 -4.03 -8.28
N ILE A 87 -0.70 -3.31 -7.67
CA ILE A 87 -0.03 -3.70 -6.43
C ILE A 87 -0.03 -2.48 -5.51
N PRO A 88 -0.53 -2.60 -4.27
CA PRO A 88 -0.45 -1.50 -3.32
C PRO A 88 0.99 -1.05 -3.08
N HIS A 89 1.21 0.26 -2.95
CA HIS A 89 2.55 0.84 -2.88
C HIS A 89 3.43 0.24 -1.75
N ARG A 90 2.83 -0.10 -0.60
CA ARG A 90 3.53 -0.78 0.51
C ARG A 90 4.15 -2.13 0.10
N HIS A 91 3.47 -2.89 -0.76
CA HIS A 91 3.95 -4.18 -1.25
C HIS A 91 5.03 -4.02 -2.31
N LEU A 92 4.99 -2.93 -3.08
CA LEU A 92 6.09 -2.55 -3.97
C LEU A 92 7.36 -2.22 -3.17
N ALA A 93 7.25 -1.47 -2.08
CA ALA A 93 8.39 -1.17 -1.20
C ALA A 93 9.01 -2.46 -0.64
N GLU A 94 8.16 -3.39 -0.17
CA GLU A 94 8.62 -4.67 0.34
C GLU A 94 9.25 -5.56 -0.76
N ALA A 95 8.74 -5.48 -2.00
CA ALA A 95 9.34 -6.18 -3.13
C ALA A 95 10.70 -5.63 -3.52
N VAL A 96 10.89 -4.31 -3.52
CA VAL A 96 12.20 -3.68 -3.72
C VAL A 96 13.20 -4.22 -2.71
N LYS A 97 12.83 -4.27 -1.43
CA LYS A 97 13.66 -4.83 -0.35
C LYS A 97 13.93 -6.32 -0.53
N THR A 98 12.91 -7.11 -0.84
CA THR A 98 12.98 -8.57 -0.90
C THR A 98 13.79 -9.06 -2.10
N PHE A 99 13.64 -8.40 -3.25
CA PHE A 99 14.29 -8.79 -4.50
C PHE A 99 15.66 -8.16 -4.71
N ASN A 100 16.16 -7.32 -3.80
CA ASN A 100 17.51 -6.76 -3.84
C ASN A 100 18.60 -7.82 -3.54
N LYS A 101 18.65 -8.87 -4.37
CA LYS A 101 19.59 -9.99 -4.33
C LYS A 101 19.86 -10.40 -5.77
N ARG A 102 21.11 -10.80 -6.09
CA ARG A 102 21.52 -11.17 -7.47
C ARG A 102 20.58 -12.17 -8.15
N ARG A 103 20.09 -13.18 -7.44
CA ARG A 103 19.19 -14.20 -7.99
C ARG A 103 17.82 -13.66 -8.46
N TYR A 104 17.44 -12.45 -8.04
CA TYR A 104 16.15 -11.82 -8.34
C TYR A 104 16.31 -10.51 -9.12
N GLU A 105 17.44 -10.29 -9.80
CA GLU A 105 17.75 -9.02 -10.46
C GLU A 105 16.65 -8.55 -11.42
N ALA A 106 16.09 -9.44 -12.24
CA ALA A 106 14.99 -9.09 -13.14
C ALA A 106 13.72 -8.62 -12.39
N LEU A 107 13.40 -9.25 -11.26
CA LEU A 107 12.26 -8.86 -10.42
C LEU A 107 12.54 -7.57 -9.66
N PHE A 108 13.79 -7.37 -9.23
CA PHE A 108 14.23 -6.12 -8.61
C PHE A 108 14.02 -4.92 -9.53
N HIS A 109 14.45 -5.02 -10.79
CA HIS A 109 14.23 -3.96 -11.79
C HIS A 109 12.74 -3.62 -11.96
N LYS A 110 11.88 -4.65 -12.06
CA LYS A 110 10.43 -4.46 -12.16
C LYS A 110 9.86 -3.80 -10.91
N ALA A 111 10.26 -4.27 -9.73
CA ALA A 111 9.79 -3.73 -8.44
C ALA A 111 10.20 -2.26 -8.27
N VAL A 112 11.46 -1.91 -8.50
CA VAL A 112 11.98 -0.54 -8.40
C VAL A 112 11.28 0.38 -9.41
N TYR A 113 11.17 -0.05 -10.67
CA TYR A 113 10.49 0.73 -11.69
C TYR A 113 9.05 1.03 -11.30
N ARG A 114 8.30 0.01 -10.85
CA ARG A 114 6.90 0.17 -10.44
C ARG A 114 6.75 1.05 -9.20
N TYR A 115 7.59 0.83 -8.18
CA TYR A 115 7.63 1.62 -6.96
C TYR A 115 7.83 3.12 -7.27
N LEU A 116 8.90 3.45 -7.99
CA LEU A 116 9.22 4.84 -8.34
C LEU A 116 8.23 5.42 -9.36
N SER A 117 7.63 4.60 -10.24
CA SER A 117 6.57 5.04 -11.14
C SER A 117 5.34 5.50 -10.39
N ASP A 118 4.96 4.81 -9.31
CA ASP A 118 3.83 5.21 -8.46
C ASP A 118 4.09 6.54 -7.77
N VAL A 119 5.29 6.73 -7.20
CA VAL A 119 5.73 8.04 -6.66
C VAL A 119 5.66 9.11 -7.75
N ALA A 120 6.18 8.82 -8.94
CA ALA A 120 6.21 9.78 -10.04
C ALA A 120 4.81 10.09 -10.60
N LYS A 121 3.82 9.22 -10.38
CA LYS A 121 2.40 9.46 -10.70
C LYS A 121 1.64 10.18 -9.58
N GLY A 122 2.30 10.46 -8.45
CA GLY A 122 1.67 11.09 -7.29
C GLY A 122 0.82 10.13 -6.44
N LYS A 123 0.97 8.80 -6.62
CA LYS A 123 0.33 7.80 -5.75
C LYS A 123 0.99 7.71 -4.37
N ALA A 124 2.22 8.21 -4.25
CA ALA A 124 2.98 8.30 -3.01
C ALA A 124 3.85 9.57 -3.00
N THR A 125 4.17 10.07 -1.81
CA THR A 125 5.04 11.24 -1.62
C THR A 125 6.48 10.85 -1.89
N TYR A 126 7.21 11.66 -2.67
CA TYR A 126 8.63 11.48 -2.89
C TYR A 126 9.43 11.88 -1.65
N THR A 127 10.18 10.94 -1.07
CA THR A 127 10.96 11.15 0.16
C THR A 127 12.47 11.20 -0.09
N PRO A 128 13.28 11.62 0.90
CA PRO A 128 14.74 11.52 0.81
C PRO A 128 15.25 10.10 0.58
N GLU A 129 14.58 9.09 1.14
CA GLU A 129 14.91 7.68 0.94
C GLU A 129 14.68 7.25 -0.51
N ASP A 130 13.61 7.74 -1.13
CA ASP A 130 13.34 7.50 -2.56
C ASP A 130 14.42 8.13 -3.44
N ARG A 131 14.92 9.32 -3.06
CA ARG A 131 16.05 9.97 -3.75
C ARG A 131 17.30 9.10 -3.68
N LEU A 132 17.63 8.56 -2.51
CA LEU A 132 18.77 7.66 -2.33
C LEU A 132 18.60 6.35 -3.14
N LEU A 133 17.40 5.79 -3.16
CA LEU A 133 17.07 4.61 -3.97
C LEU A 133 17.27 4.92 -5.46
N LEU A 134 16.70 6.02 -5.95
CA LEU A 134 16.79 6.45 -7.34
C LEU A 134 18.23 6.72 -7.76
N GLU A 135 19.01 7.42 -6.94
CA GLU A 135 20.43 7.69 -7.19
C GLU A 135 21.25 6.40 -7.27
N SER A 136 21.06 5.50 -6.30
CA SER A 136 21.77 4.21 -6.26
C SER A 136 21.39 3.34 -7.46
N TYR A 137 20.11 3.33 -7.83
CA TYR A 137 19.61 2.56 -8.95
C TYR A 137 20.10 3.09 -10.30
N CYS A 138 20.12 4.42 -10.49
CA CYS A 138 20.70 5.03 -11.69
C CYS A 138 22.19 4.72 -11.80
N SER A 139 22.94 4.88 -10.71
CA SER A 139 24.37 4.56 -10.67
C SER A 139 24.64 3.11 -11.02
N PHE A 140 23.85 2.18 -10.47
CA PHE A 140 23.94 0.76 -10.79
C PHE A 140 23.73 0.51 -12.28
N LEU A 141 22.63 1.01 -12.85
CA LEU A 141 22.28 0.79 -14.25
C LEU A 141 23.29 1.40 -15.22
N ILE A 142 23.83 2.58 -14.93
CA ILE A 142 24.86 3.21 -15.76
C ILE A 142 26.13 2.34 -15.81
N ASN A 143 26.51 1.75 -14.68
CA ASN A 143 27.71 0.93 -14.59
C ASN A 143 27.51 -0.50 -15.14
N SER A 144 26.27 -1.00 -15.19
CA SER A 144 25.98 -2.37 -15.64
C SER A 144 25.39 -2.46 -17.05
N ALA A 145 24.88 -1.36 -17.62
CA ALA A 145 24.30 -1.37 -18.95
C ALA A 145 25.34 -1.71 -20.03
N GLY A 146 25.07 -2.76 -20.80
CA GLY A 146 25.91 -3.16 -21.93
C GLY A 146 25.79 -2.24 -23.15
N SER A 147 24.79 -1.36 -23.18
CA SER A 147 24.62 -0.36 -24.24
C SER A 147 23.77 0.83 -23.77
N ALA A 148 23.86 1.94 -24.51
CA ALA A 148 23.00 3.11 -24.30
C ALA A 148 21.50 2.85 -24.54
N HIS A 149 21.15 1.73 -25.18
CA HIS A 149 19.77 1.34 -25.47
C HIS A 149 19.20 0.33 -24.45
N ASP A 150 19.88 0.13 -23.31
CA ASP A 150 19.36 -0.72 -22.25
C ASP A 150 17.98 -0.22 -21.77
N LYS A 151 17.01 -1.14 -21.74
CA LYS A 151 15.62 -0.82 -21.41
C LYS A 151 15.48 -0.28 -19.98
N ASN A 152 16.20 -0.87 -19.02
CA ASN A 152 16.12 -0.46 -17.62
C ASN A 152 16.78 0.91 -17.44
N LEU A 153 17.89 1.17 -18.14
CA LEU A 153 18.54 2.48 -18.16
C LEU A 153 17.60 3.57 -18.73
N GLY A 154 16.94 3.31 -19.86
CA GLY A 154 15.97 4.25 -20.43
C GLY A 154 14.77 4.51 -19.50
N GLN A 155 14.28 3.49 -18.80
CA GLN A 155 13.23 3.64 -17.79
C GLN A 155 13.70 4.48 -16.60
N ALA A 156 14.91 4.23 -16.09
CA ALA A 156 15.49 5.00 -14.99
C ALA A 156 15.72 6.46 -15.38
N GLN A 157 16.17 6.73 -16.61
CA GLN A 157 16.31 8.09 -17.13
C GLN A 157 14.97 8.85 -17.11
N VAL A 158 13.88 8.22 -17.54
CA VAL A 158 12.53 8.82 -17.51
C VAL A 158 12.05 9.10 -16.09
N LEU A 159 12.23 8.14 -15.18
CA LEU A 159 11.88 8.30 -13.77
C LEU A 159 12.69 9.43 -13.12
N CYS A 160 14.01 9.44 -13.35
CA CYS A 160 14.92 10.44 -12.81
C CYS A 160 14.54 11.85 -13.27
N ARG A 161 14.27 12.03 -14.57
CA ARG A 161 13.80 13.32 -15.12
C ARG A 161 12.51 13.82 -14.46
N LYS A 162 11.61 12.91 -14.09
CA LYS A 162 10.29 13.24 -13.54
C LYS A 162 10.34 13.52 -12.03
N LEU A 163 11.11 12.73 -11.29
CA LEU A 163 11.19 12.81 -9.83
C LEU A 163 12.22 13.83 -9.36
N ASP A 164 13.37 13.92 -10.02
CA ASP A 164 14.52 14.67 -9.52
C ASP A 164 15.37 15.27 -10.65
N LYS A 165 15.11 16.54 -10.98
CA LYS A 165 15.81 17.23 -12.08
C LYS A 165 17.32 17.38 -11.82
N GLU A 166 17.73 17.45 -10.56
CA GLU A 166 19.15 17.59 -10.22
C GLU A 166 19.89 16.28 -10.44
N LEU A 167 19.33 15.16 -9.96
CA LEU A 167 19.89 13.84 -10.24
C LEU A 167 19.88 13.54 -11.74
N TYR A 168 18.84 13.95 -12.46
CA TYR A 168 18.78 13.77 -13.91
C TYR A 168 19.95 14.47 -14.61
N ARG A 169 20.21 15.74 -14.25
CA ARG A 169 21.34 16.48 -14.81
C ARG A 169 22.68 15.84 -14.42
N LYS A 170 22.81 15.31 -13.20
CA LYS A 170 24.04 14.66 -12.73
C LYS A 170 24.39 13.40 -13.54
N PHE A 171 23.39 12.60 -13.92
CA PHE A 171 23.60 11.27 -14.49
C PHE A 171 23.41 11.19 -16.01
N PHE A 172 22.59 12.07 -16.59
CA PHE A 172 22.12 11.92 -17.98
C PHE A 172 22.30 13.17 -18.85
N GLN A 173 23.01 14.21 -18.38
CA GLN A 173 23.36 15.42 -19.12
C GLN A 173 24.82 15.79 -18.89
#